data_AF-A0A7X2PC03-F1
#
_entry.id   AF-A0A7X2PC03-F1
#
_cell.length_a   1.000
_cell.length_b   1.000
_cell.length_c   1.000
_cell.angle_alpha   90.00
_cell.angle_beta   90.00
_cell.angle_gamma   90.00
#
_symmetry.space_group_name_H-M   'P 1'
#
loop_
_entity.id
_entity.type
_entity.pdbx_description
1 polymer ?
#
loop_
_entity_poly.entity_id
_entity_poly.type
_entity_poly.pdbx_seq_one_letter_code
_entity_poly.pdbx_strand_id
1 'polypeptide(L)'
;MYPKKVENKEPVNILQVQEENYIIAFDRRQIGYKLYESVGKIRTLEQIGPDDHLEPVSSMKDVTKRILEKYNDGEIDAIWCSYDAYAQGVYQALKETDSDIPMVSVDICDDDIRFMAEGKNWKACATTNWMLNGEFACRVLALEMAEQYEDIKKASSYYESPGMWMEIPSILVRQEEVMSKPNITLANLSDVATAAYTDSSYMPTCDWMDAALKSR
;
A
#
# COMPACT_ATOMS: atom_id res chain seq x y z
N MET A 1 19.23 -3.57 -3.42
CA MET A 1 18.63 -3.53 -4.77
C MET A 1 19.60 -2.88 -5.75
N TYR A 2 19.81 -3.51 -6.91
CA TYR A 2 20.52 -3.10 -8.14
C TYR A 2 21.32 -1.78 -8.13
N PRO A 3 22.42 -1.67 -7.35
CA PRO A 3 23.20 -0.44 -7.26
C PRO A 3 23.82 -0.04 -8.61
N LYS A 4 24.18 -1.02 -9.45
CA LYS A 4 24.71 -0.80 -10.79
C LYS A 4 23.72 -0.13 -11.73
N LYS A 5 22.43 -0.52 -11.71
CA LYS A 5 21.39 0.12 -12.53
C LYS A 5 21.17 1.56 -12.10
N VAL A 6 21.16 1.81 -10.80
CA VAL A 6 21.05 3.17 -10.24
C VAL A 6 22.24 4.04 -10.66
N GLU A 7 23.46 3.52 -10.53
CA GLU A 7 24.70 4.19 -10.97
C GLU A 7 24.69 4.50 -12.47
N ASN A 8 24.25 3.54 -13.28
CA ASN A 8 24.13 3.67 -14.73
C ASN A 8 22.91 4.48 -15.19
N LYS A 9 22.03 4.90 -14.26
CA LYS A 9 20.74 5.53 -14.56
C LYS A 9 19.86 4.68 -15.50
N GLU A 10 19.98 3.37 -15.40
CA GLU A 10 19.12 2.43 -16.11
C GLU A 10 17.78 2.28 -15.37
N PRO A 11 16.66 2.18 -16.10
CA PRO A 11 15.37 1.95 -15.47
C PRO A 11 15.34 0.58 -14.79
N VAL A 12 14.62 0.50 -13.68
CA VAL A 12 14.28 -0.77 -13.03
C VAL A 12 13.10 -1.40 -13.77
N ASN A 13 13.25 -2.66 -14.18
CA ASN A 13 12.20 -3.44 -14.84
C ASN A 13 11.19 -3.92 -13.81
N ILE A 14 9.95 -3.43 -13.92
CA ILE A 14 8.88 -3.73 -12.97
C ILE A 14 7.84 -4.62 -13.64
N LEU A 15 7.51 -5.73 -13.00
CA LEU A 15 6.23 -6.39 -13.22
C LEU A 15 5.18 -5.66 -12.39
N GLN A 16 4.18 -5.08 -13.05
CA GLN A 16 3.16 -4.26 -12.40
C GLN A 16 1.93 -5.11 -12.11
N VAL A 17 1.53 -5.21 -10.84
CA VAL A 17 0.34 -5.93 -10.40
C VAL A 17 -0.73 -4.91 -10.02
N GLN A 18 -1.64 -4.65 -10.97
CA GLN A 18 -2.55 -3.50 -10.97
C GLN A 18 -3.65 -3.65 -12.03
N GLU A 19 -4.82 -3.08 -11.76
CA GLU A 19 -5.90 -2.92 -12.74
C GLU A 19 -6.24 -1.44 -12.94
N GLU A 20 -6.51 -1.03 -14.18
CA GLU A 20 -6.99 0.33 -14.50
C GLU A 20 -8.52 0.33 -14.64
N ASN A 21 -9.18 1.41 -14.23
CA ASN A 21 -10.64 1.59 -14.26
C ASN A 21 -11.43 0.56 -13.43
N TYR A 22 -10.79 -0.05 -12.42
CA TYR A 22 -11.43 -0.99 -11.52
C TYR A 22 -11.96 -0.29 -10.26
N ILE A 23 -11.06 0.36 -9.50
CA ILE A 23 -11.41 1.20 -8.36
C ILE A 23 -10.58 2.49 -8.34
N ILE A 24 -11.15 3.56 -7.81
CA ILE A 24 -10.52 4.90 -7.82
C ILE A 24 -9.16 4.93 -7.12
N ALA A 25 -8.96 4.10 -6.09
CA ALA A 25 -7.68 3.99 -5.39
C ALA A 25 -6.58 3.49 -6.34
N PHE A 26 -6.88 2.52 -7.20
CA PHE A 26 -5.94 1.98 -8.17
C PHE A 26 -5.59 3.04 -9.21
N ASP A 27 -6.58 3.72 -9.79
CA ASP A 27 -6.33 4.75 -10.79
C ASP A 27 -5.45 5.89 -10.23
N ARG A 28 -5.64 6.26 -8.96
CA ARG A 28 -4.79 7.24 -8.29
C ARG A 28 -3.37 6.74 -8.04
N ARG A 29 -3.21 5.47 -7.63
CA ARG A 29 -1.89 4.83 -7.51
C ARG A 29 -1.16 4.82 -8.87
N GLN A 30 -1.89 4.64 -9.97
CA GLN A 30 -1.35 4.65 -11.33
C GLN A 30 -0.80 6.02 -11.75
N ILE A 31 -1.39 7.13 -11.31
CA ILE A 31 -0.86 8.48 -11.56
C ILE A 31 0.56 8.61 -10.97
N GLY A 32 0.73 8.18 -9.71
CA GLY A 32 2.03 8.19 -9.04
C GLY A 32 3.03 7.26 -9.74
N TYR A 33 2.61 6.06 -10.14
CA TYR A 33 3.44 5.10 -10.86
C TYR A 33 3.92 5.65 -12.22
N LYS A 34 3.01 6.18 -13.05
CA LYS A 34 3.32 6.75 -14.38
C LYS A 34 4.34 7.89 -14.31
N LEU A 35 4.39 8.65 -13.22
CA LEU A 35 5.44 9.65 -13.03
C LEU A 35 6.84 9.02 -13.06
N TYR A 36 7.07 7.91 -12.35
CA TYR A 36 8.36 7.23 -12.32
C TYR A 36 8.74 6.62 -13.66
N GLU A 37 7.77 6.14 -14.43
CA GLU A 37 7.99 5.67 -15.78
C GLU A 37 8.37 6.83 -16.72
N SER A 38 7.63 7.94 -16.67
CA SER A 38 7.88 9.12 -17.51
C SER A 38 9.25 9.75 -17.31
N VAL A 39 9.80 9.69 -16.08
CA VAL A 39 11.15 10.19 -15.76
C VAL A 39 12.23 9.12 -15.93
N GLY A 40 11.88 7.96 -16.51
CA GLY A 40 12.82 6.89 -16.85
C GLY A 40 13.41 6.13 -15.65
N LYS A 41 12.79 6.21 -14.47
CA LYS A 41 13.26 5.48 -13.27
C LYS A 41 12.81 4.02 -13.27
N ILE A 42 11.65 3.74 -13.85
CA ILE A 42 11.11 2.40 -14.01
C ILE A 42 10.72 2.15 -15.46
N ARG A 43 10.69 0.88 -15.83
CA ARG A 43 10.14 0.38 -17.10
C ARG A 43 9.16 -0.73 -16.77
N THR A 44 7.91 -0.58 -17.14
CA THR A 44 6.91 -1.65 -16.98
C THR A 44 7.17 -2.73 -18.04
N LEU A 45 7.38 -3.96 -17.59
CA LEU A 45 7.47 -5.11 -18.48
C LEU A 45 6.07 -5.56 -18.93
N GLU A 46 5.18 -5.69 -17.95
CA GLU A 46 3.80 -6.11 -18.14
C GLU A 46 2.96 -5.65 -16.95
N GLN A 47 1.68 -5.38 -17.22
CA GLN A 47 0.67 -5.11 -16.21
C GLN A 47 -0.25 -6.32 -16.09
N ILE A 48 -0.40 -6.86 -14.89
CA ILE A 48 -1.20 -8.06 -14.60
C ILE A 48 -2.20 -7.82 -13.46
N GLY A 49 -3.31 -8.55 -13.49
CA GLY A 49 -4.35 -8.60 -12.47
C GLY A 49 -4.93 -10.02 -12.38
N PRO A 50 -5.83 -10.29 -11.43
CA PRO A 50 -6.45 -11.60 -11.28
C PRO A 50 -7.34 -11.92 -12.48
N ASP A 51 -7.38 -13.20 -12.86
CA ASP A 51 -8.38 -13.73 -13.79
C ASP A 51 -9.75 -13.93 -13.11
N ASP A 52 -9.76 -14.13 -11.78
CA ASP A 52 -10.94 -14.32 -10.93
C ASP A 52 -10.91 -13.38 -9.71
N HIS A 53 -11.80 -12.40 -9.71
CA HIS A 53 -11.94 -11.41 -8.65
C HIS A 53 -12.66 -11.93 -7.39
N LEU A 54 -13.30 -13.10 -7.44
CA LEU A 54 -13.91 -13.72 -6.26
C LEU A 54 -12.85 -14.40 -5.39
N GLU A 55 -11.79 -14.92 -6.00
CA GLU A 55 -10.68 -15.61 -5.33
C GLU A 55 -9.32 -14.98 -5.69
N PRO A 56 -9.12 -13.67 -5.44
CA PRO A 56 -8.05 -12.87 -6.03
C PRO A 56 -6.65 -13.35 -5.64
N VAL A 57 -6.47 -13.86 -4.43
CA VAL A 57 -5.17 -14.37 -3.95
C VAL A 57 -4.75 -15.60 -4.77
N SER A 58 -5.65 -16.57 -4.93
CA SER A 58 -5.37 -17.80 -5.67
C SER A 58 -5.20 -17.51 -7.17
N SER A 59 -6.05 -16.64 -7.71
CA SER A 59 -5.98 -16.21 -9.10
C SER A 59 -4.66 -15.50 -9.41
N MET A 60 -4.25 -14.53 -8.58
CA MET A 60 -2.98 -13.84 -8.75
C MET A 60 -1.78 -14.75 -8.61
N LYS A 61 -1.85 -15.79 -7.79
CA LYS A 61 -0.78 -16.79 -7.71
C LYS A 61 -0.58 -17.51 -9.04
N ASP A 62 -1.67 -18.00 -9.64
CA ASP A 62 -1.61 -18.73 -10.90
C ASP A 62 -1.21 -17.83 -12.08
N VAL A 63 -1.74 -16.60 -12.13
CA VAL A 63 -1.31 -15.57 -13.09
C VAL A 63 0.18 -15.32 -12.95
N THR A 64 0.68 -15.07 -11.73
CA THR A 64 2.09 -14.75 -11.50
C THR A 64 3.00 -15.88 -11.96
N LYS A 65 2.71 -17.14 -11.62
CA LYS A 65 3.51 -18.28 -12.08
C LYS A 65 3.62 -18.34 -13.60
N ARG A 66 2.48 -18.22 -14.29
CA ARG A 66 2.43 -18.23 -15.76
C ARG A 66 3.20 -17.06 -16.37
N ILE A 67 3.17 -15.89 -15.73
CA ILE A 67 3.93 -14.73 -16.20
C ILE A 67 5.43 -14.92 -15.98
N LEU A 68 5.86 -15.48 -14.85
CA LEU A 68 7.27 -15.76 -14.57
C LEU A 68 7.89 -16.70 -15.62
N GLU A 69 7.14 -17.67 -16.16
CA GLU A 69 7.61 -18.56 -17.24
C GLU A 69 7.99 -17.82 -18.54
N LYS A 70 7.52 -16.58 -18.73
CA LYS A 70 7.81 -15.78 -19.93
C LYS A 70 9.17 -15.06 -19.85
N TYR A 71 9.78 -14.98 -18.68
CA TYR A 71 10.96 -14.17 -18.42
C TYR A 71 12.10 -15.05 -17.90
N ASN A 72 13.31 -14.77 -18.36
CA ASN A 72 14.53 -15.37 -17.83
C ASN A 72 14.95 -14.70 -16.51
N ASP A 73 15.80 -15.38 -15.76
CA ASP A 73 16.39 -14.84 -14.53
C ASP A 73 17.04 -13.47 -14.77
N GLY A 74 16.67 -12.51 -13.93
CA GLY A 74 17.20 -11.14 -13.98
C GLY A 74 16.52 -10.20 -15.00
N GLU A 75 15.54 -10.67 -15.78
CA GLU A 75 14.74 -9.77 -16.62
C GLU A 75 13.76 -8.92 -15.81
N ILE A 76 13.11 -9.52 -14.81
CA ILE A 76 12.27 -8.82 -13.82
C ILE A 76 13.15 -8.39 -12.64
N ASP A 77 13.25 -7.09 -12.39
CA ASP A 77 14.03 -6.57 -11.26
C ASP A 77 13.20 -6.50 -9.97
N ALA A 78 11.92 -6.15 -10.07
CA ALA A 78 11.02 -6.12 -8.93
C ALA A 78 9.56 -6.25 -9.35
N ILE A 79 8.71 -6.59 -8.39
CA ILE A 79 7.25 -6.59 -8.55
C ILE A 79 6.65 -5.49 -7.69
N TRP A 80 5.78 -4.67 -8.27
CA TRP A 80 5.00 -3.66 -7.54
C TRP A 80 3.53 -4.08 -7.53
N CYS A 81 2.97 -4.25 -6.33
CA CYS A 81 1.59 -4.69 -6.13
C CYS A 81 0.74 -3.56 -5.57
N SER A 82 -0.35 -3.24 -6.25
CA SER A 82 -1.22 -2.14 -5.82
C SER A 82 -2.18 -2.52 -4.70
N TYR A 83 -2.28 -3.80 -4.31
CA TYR A 83 -3.19 -4.29 -3.27
C TYR A 83 -2.57 -5.52 -2.58
N ASP A 84 -2.75 -5.63 -1.26
CA ASP A 84 -2.15 -6.70 -0.44
C ASP A 84 -2.66 -8.09 -0.83
N ALA A 85 -3.95 -8.29 -1.11
CA ALA A 85 -4.45 -9.59 -1.54
C ALA A 85 -3.79 -10.07 -2.86
N TYR A 86 -3.51 -9.14 -3.77
CA TYR A 86 -2.77 -9.47 -5.01
C TYR A 86 -1.31 -9.78 -4.68
N ALA A 87 -0.72 -9.01 -3.77
CA ALA A 87 0.64 -9.23 -3.26
C ALA A 87 0.79 -10.60 -2.57
N GLN A 88 -0.21 -11.06 -1.80
CA GLN A 88 -0.21 -12.38 -1.18
C GLN A 88 -0.13 -13.51 -2.22
N GLY A 89 -0.90 -13.39 -3.32
CA GLY A 89 -0.83 -14.34 -4.44
C GLY A 89 0.54 -14.36 -5.11
N VAL A 90 1.09 -13.17 -5.38
CA VAL A 90 2.46 -12.99 -5.91
C VAL A 90 3.50 -13.61 -4.99
N TYR A 91 3.43 -13.35 -3.69
CA TYR A 91 4.38 -13.88 -2.69
C TYR A 91 4.36 -15.41 -2.68
N GLN A 92 3.17 -16.01 -2.70
CA GLN A 92 3.04 -17.47 -2.79
C GLN A 92 3.62 -18.03 -4.10
N ALA A 93 3.40 -17.36 -5.23
CA ALA A 93 3.97 -17.76 -6.52
C ALA A 93 5.50 -17.72 -6.49
N LEU A 94 6.10 -16.64 -5.97
CA LEU A 94 7.55 -16.51 -5.83
C LEU A 94 8.13 -17.60 -4.92
N LYS A 95 7.46 -17.89 -3.80
CA LYS A 95 7.87 -18.95 -2.87
C LYS A 95 7.79 -20.34 -3.47
N GLU A 96 6.74 -20.63 -4.24
CA GLU A 96 6.55 -21.94 -4.89
C GLU A 96 7.48 -22.14 -6.11
N THR A 97 7.97 -21.06 -6.70
CA THR A 97 8.90 -21.08 -7.85
C THR A 97 10.36 -20.87 -7.46
N ASP A 98 10.65 -20.75 -6.16
CA ASP A 98 11.99 -20.44 -5.61
C ASP A 98 12.64 -19.19 -6.25
N SER A 99 11.80 -18.19 -6.54
CA SER A 99 12.23 -16.93 -7.14
C SER A 99 12.67 -15.94 -6.07
N ASP A 100 13.80 -15.25 -6.31
CA ASP A 100 14.35 -14.21 -5.42
C ASP A 100 13.91 -12.78 -5.78
N ILE A 101 12.96 -12.61 -6.72
CA ILE A 101 12.52 -11.29 -7.17
C ILE A 101 11.91 -10.50 -5.98
N PRO A 102 12.43 -9.32 -5.63
CA PRO A 102 11.86 -8.53 -4.55
C PRO A 102 10.51 -7.93 -4.95
N MET A 103 9.59 -7.83 -4.01
CA MET A 103 8.29 -7.21 -4.20
C MET A 103 8.00 -6.14 -3.15
N VAL A 104 7.21 -5.15 -3.55
CA VAL A 104 6.65 -4.12 -2.68
C VAL A 104 5.16 -3.98 -2.94
N SER A 105 4.39 -3.60 -1.93
CA SER A 105 2.93 -3.53 -2.03
C SER A 105 2.32 -2.25 -1.48
N VAL A 106 1.01 -2.15 -1.62
CA VAL A 106 0.15 -1.27 -0.82
C VAL A 106 -0.67 -2.12 0.14
N ASP A 107 -1.14 -1.51 1.23
CA ASP A 107 -1.92 -2.10 2.30
C ASP A 107 -1.10 -3.10 3.15
N ILE A 108 -1.69 -3.53 4.27
CA ILE A 108 -1.06 -4.47 5.20
C ILE A 108 -2.14 -5.21 5.97
N CYS A 109 -1.91 -6.47 6.30
CA CYS A 109 -2.67 -7.27 7.27
C CYS A 109 -1.77 -8.27 8.03
N ASP A 110 -2.33 -9.03 8.96
CA ASP A 110 -1.55 -10.00 9.77
C ASP A 110 -0.85 -11.07 8.91
N ASP A 111 -1.47 -11.49 7.80
CA ASP A 111 -0.86 -12.44 6.88
C ASP A 111 0.35 -11.83 6.16
N ASP A 112 0.27 -10.55 5.78
CA ASP A 112 1.38 -9.83 5.12
C ASP A 112 2.55 -9.62 6.08
N ILE A 113 2.25 -9.25 7.33
CA ILE A 113 3.25 -9.12 8.39
C ILE A 113 3.94 -10.47 8.60
N ARG A 114 3.19 -11.58 8.63
CA ARG A 114 3.76 -12.93 8.71
C ARG A 114 4.66 -13.24 7.52
N PHE A 115 4.25 -12.89 6.29
CA PHE A 115 5.08 -13.10 5.09
C PHE A 115 6.32 -12.22 5.07
N MET A 116 6.22 -10.95 5.46
CA MET A 116 7.38 -10.06 5.61
C MET A 116 8.36 -10.61 6.66
N ALA A 117 7.86 -11.14 7.77
CA ALA A 117 8.67 -11.75 8.83
C ALA A 117 9.43 -13.02 8.39
N GLU A 118 9.09 -13.64 7.26
CA GLU A 118 9.89 -14.72 6.66
C GLU A 118 11.25 -14.22 6.11
N GLY A 119 11.44 -12.89 5.96
CA GLY A 119 12.71 -12.32 5.49
C GLY A 119 12.99 -12.48 3.99
N LYS A 120 11.99 -12.94 3.22
CA LYS A 120 12.10 -13.23 1.78
C LYS A 120 11.66 -12.05 0.90
N ASN A 121 10.89 -12.29 -0.15
CA ASN A 121 10.66 -11.37 -1.27
C ASN A 121 9.98 -10.05 -0.89
N TRP A 122 9.07 -10.03 0.09
CA TRP A 122 8.24 -8.87 0.42
C TRP A 122 9.02 -7.83 1.24
N LYS A 123 9.51 -6.78 0.56
CA LYS A 123 10.49 -5.83 1.13
C LYS A 123 9.87 -4.65 1.86
N ALA A 124 8.71 -4.19 1.43
CA ALA A 124 7.99 -3.11 2.08
C ALA A 124 6.54 -3.05 1.60
N CYS A 125 5.69 -2.39 2.38
CA CYS A 125 4.39 -1.92 1.93
C CYS A 125 4.15 -0.46 2.32
N ALA A 126 3.40 0.27 1.50
CA ALA A 126 2.82 1.55 1.88
C ALA A 126 1.43 1.31 2.47
N THR A 127 1.14 1.82 3.65
CA THR A 127 -0.13 1.57 4.34
C THR A 127 -0.60 2.76 5.16
N THR A 128 -1.88 2.79 5.47
CA THR A 128 -2.50 3.70 6.44
C THR A 128 -2.80 2.95 7.74
N ASN A 129 -3.21 3.64 8.80
CA ASN A 129 -3.81 2.96 9.95
C ASN A 129 -5.32 2.79 9.74
N TRP A 130 -5.79 1.56 9.69
CA TRP A 130 -7.11 1.22 9.19
C TRP A 130 -8.20 1.59 10.21
N MET A 131 -7.85 1.53 11.50
CA MET A 131 -8.71 2.04 12.56
C MET A 131 -8.92 3.55 12.41
N LEU A 132 -7.83 4.27 12.11
CA LEU A 132 -7.88 5.71 11.86
C LEU A 132 -8.70 6.04 10.60
N ASN A 133 -8.64 5.22 9.54
CA ASN A 133 -9.47 5.43 8.35
C ASN A 133 -10.98 5.37 8.66
N GLY A 134 -11.41 4.35 9.42
CA GLY A 134 -12.81 4.21 9.81
C GLY A 134 -13.26 5.33 10.75
N GLU A 135 -12.41 5.70 11.71
CA GLU A 135 -12.69 6.82 12.61
C GLU A 135 -12.79 8.15 11.86
N PHE A 136 -11.87 8.41 10.92
CA PHE A 136 -11.88 9.59 10.07
C PHE A 136 -13.23 9.73 9.34
N ALA A 137 -13.68 8.67 8.68
CA ALA A 137 -14.95 8.68 7.95
C ALA A 137 -16.16 8.93 8.89
N CYS A 138 -16.18 8.29 10.07
CA CYS A 138 -17.21 8.53 11.08
C CYS A 138 -17.21 9.98 11.60
N ARG A 139 -16.04 10.57 11.79
CA ARG A 139 -15.90 11.99 12.20
C ARG A 139 -16.43 12.93 11.13
N VAL A 140 -16.09 12.70 9.84
CA VAL A 140 -16.65 13.47 8.72
C VAL A 140 -18.18 13.39 8.72
N LEU A 141 -18.75 12.18 8.82
CA LEU A 141 -20.21 12.00 8.86
C LEU A 141 -20.85 12.73 10.04
N ALA A 142 -20.26 12.66 11.22
CA ALA A 142 -20.79 13.33 12.41
C ALA A 142 -20.74 14.86 12.29
N LEU A 143 -19.68 15.41 11.70
CA LEU A 143 -19.56 16.85 11.40
C LEU A 143 -20.59 17.28 10.34
N GLU A 144 -20.78 16.47 9.29
CA GLU A 144 -21.78 16.70 8.23
C GLU A 144 -23.19 16.78 8.83
N MET A 145 -23.56 15.81 9.67
CA MET A 145 -24.85 15.79 10.37
C MET A 145 -25.05 16.97 11.34
N ALA A 146 -23.97 17.55 11.84
CA ALA A 146 -23.97 18.71 12.72
C ALA A 146 -23.76 20.04 11.97
N GLU A 147 -23.80 20.01 10.63
CA GLU A 147 -23.60 21.16 9.74
C GLU A 147 -22.24 21.87 9.97
N GLN A 148 -21.22 21.18 10.49
CA GLN A 148 -19.88 21.70 10.79
C GLN A 148 -18.94 21.65 9.57
N TYR A 149 -19.37 22.23 8.45
CA TYR A 149 -18.65 22.16 7.17
C TYR A 149 -17.24 22.78 7.21
N GLU A 150 -17.05 23.84 7.99
CA GLU A 150 -15.72 24.47 8.12
C GLU A 150 -14.72 23.57 8.84
N ASP A 151 -15.17 22.72 9.76
CA ASP A 151 -14.30 21.78 10.45
C ASP A 151 -13.93 20.58 9.56
N ILE A 152 -14.83 20.17 8.65
CA ILE A 152 -14.50 19.22 7.57
C ILE A 152 -13.42 19.81 6.65
N LYS A 153 -13.58 21.07 6.23
CA LYS A 153 -12.61 21.75 5.37
C LYS A 153 -11.25 21.91 6.04
N LYS A 154 -11.18 22.26 7.33
CA LYS A 154 -9.91 22.39 8.08
C LYS A 154 -9.12 21.08 8.11
N ALA A 155 -9.80 19.94 8.16
CA ALA A 155 -9.15 18.62 8.15
C ALA A 155 -8.66 18.19 6.77
N SER A 156 -9.16 18.81 5.69
CA SER A 156 -8.67 18.60 4.33
C SER A 156 -7.25 19.13 4.20
N SER A 157 -6.27 18.25 4.41
CA SER A 157 -4.85 18.64 4.49
C SER A 157 -4.24 19.07 3.15
N TYR A 158 -4.93 18.88 2.03
CA TYR A 158 -4.35 19.04 0.69
C TYR A 158 -5.10 19.98 -0.25
N TYR A 159 -6.37 20.33 0.06
CA TYR A 159 -7.20 21.14 -0.83
C TYR A 159 -8.07 22.13 -0.04
N GLU A 160 -8.03 23.41 -0.44
CA GLU A 160 -8.88 24.49 0.13
C GLU A 160 -10.38 24.23 -0.05
N SER A 161 -10.74 23.45 -1.06
CA SER A 161 -12.06 22.86 -1.24
C SER A 161 -11.89 21.35 -1.33
N PRO A 162 -12.37 20.55 -0.35
CA PRO A 162 -12.12 19.10 -0.31
C PRO A 162 -12.65 18.32 -1.53
N GLY A 163 -13.37 18.97 -2.45
CA GLY A 163 -13.79 18.36 -3.71
C GLY A 163 -14.52 17.05 -3.48
N MET A 164 -14.05 15.97 -4.11
CA MET A 164 -14.65 14.63 -4.03
C MET A 164 -13.90 13.67 -3.09
N TRP A 165 -12.79 14.08 -2.45
CA TRP A 165 -11.98 13.18 -1.62
C TRP A 165 -11.20 13.93 -0.53
N MET A 166 -10.98 13.26 0.58
CA MET A 166 -10.06 13.68 1.63
C MET A 166 -8.92 12.67 1.72
N GLU A 167 -7.69 13.15 1.81
CA GLU A 167 -6.52 12.28 1.86
C GLU A 167 -6.18 11.92 3.31
N ILE A 168 -5.82 10.66 3.52
CA ILE A 168 -5.27 10.18 4.79
C ILE A 168 -3.77 9.90 4.57
N PRO A 169 -2.87 10.40 5.42
CA PRO A 169 -1.44 10.14 5.29
C PRO A 169 -1.12 8.64 5.32
N SER A 170 -0.40 8.16 4.31
CA SER A 170 0.19 6.83 4.31
C SER A 170 1.60 6.85 4.90
N ILE A 171 1.99 5.74 5.51
CA ILE A 171 3.37 5.47 5.94
C ILE A 171 3.98 4.32 5.13
N LEU A 172 5.30 4.20 5.21
CA LEU A 172 6.03 3.04 4.72
C LEU A 172 6.32 2.11 5.89
N VAL A 173 6.05 0.81 5.71
CA VAL A 173 6.47 -0.26 6.62
C VAL A 173 7.42 -1.17 5.86
N ARG A 174 8.63 -1.35 6.39
CA ARG A 174 9.69 -2.16 5.78
C ARG A 174 9.77 -3.53 6.43
N GLN A 175 10.23 -4.51 5.66
CA GLN A 175 10.50 -5.86 6.15
C GLN A 175 11.44 -5.86 7.36
N GLU A 176 12.49 -5.04 7.31
CA GLU A 176 13.46 -4.92 8.41
C GLU A 176 12.83 -4.38 9.70
N GLU A 177 11.84 -3.51 9.61
CA GLU A 177 11.11 -2.98 10.76
C GLU A 177 10.24 -4.09 11.37
N VAL A 178 9.48 -4.82 10.55
CA VAL A 178 8.69 -5.98 10.99
C VAL A 178 9.56 -7.04 11.67
N MET A 179 10.74 -7.31 11.13
CA MET A 179 11.68 -8.31 11.68
C MET A 179 12.47 -7.82 12.89
N SER A 180 12.41 -6.52 13.22
CA SER A 180 13.17 -5.95 14.35
C SER A 180 12.68 -6.43 15.71
N LYS A 181 11.45 -6.96 15.79
CA LYS A 181 10.83 -7.52 16.99
C LYS A 181 10.06 -8.80 16.66
N PRO A 182 10.00 -9.78 17.57
CA PRO A 182 9.17 -10.97 17.37
C PRO A 182 7.68 -10.64 17.56
N ASN A 183 6.82 -11.47 16.96
CA ASN A 183 5.36 -11.44 17.17
C ASN A 183 4.70 -10.08 16.84
N ILE A 184 5.20 -9.40 15.80
CA ILE A 184 4.48 -8.26 15.23
C ILE A 184 3.21 -8.77 14.55
N THR A 185 2.13 -8.05 14.83
CA THR A 185 0.80 -8.18 14.24
C THR A 185 0.31 -6.78 13.95
N LEU A 186 -0.86 -6.66 13.34
CA LEU A 186 -1.48 -5.35 13.15
C LEU A 186 -1.70 -4.62 14.48
N ALA A 187 -2.10 -5.35 15.52
CA ALA A 187 -2.47 -4.78 16.82
C ALA A 187 -1.31 -4.05 17.52
N ASN A 188 -0.07 -4.44 17.22
CA ASN A 188 1.15 -3.82 17.77
C ASN A 188 2.08 -3.28 16.68
N LEU A 189 1.58 -3.03 15.46
CA LEU A 189 2.40 -2.54 14.35
C LEU A 189 3.10 -1.21 14.68
N SER A 190 2.50 -0.39 15.53
CA SER A 190 3.09 0.85 16.07
C SER A 190 4.43 0.65 16.80
N ASP A 191 4.72 -0.57 17.27
CA ASP A 191 5.97 -0.87 17.96
C ASP A 191 7.19 -0.84 17.04
N VAL A 192 6.97 -0.92 15.72
CA VAL A 192 8.01 -0.97 14.68
C VAL A 192 7.81 0.07 13.58
N ALA A 193 6.56 0.49 13.34
CA ALA A 193 6.26 1.54 12.37
C ALA A 193 6.67 2.93 12.88
N THR A 194 6.85 3.86 11.95
CA THR A 194 7.14 5.27 12.29
C THR A 194 6.02 5.90 13.12
N ALA A 195 6.33 6.95 13.89
CA ALA A 195 5.34 7.67 14.71
C ALA A 195 4.14 8.21 13.91
N ALA A 196 4.31 8.41 12.59
CA ALA A 196 3.23 8.82 11.70
C ALA A 196 2.11 7.76 11.59
N TYR A 197 2.36 6.50 11.94
CA TYR A 197 1.34 5.44 11.93
C TYR A 197 0.20 5.69 12.93
N THR A 198 0.53 6.33 14.06
CA THR A 198 -0.41 6.63 15.14
C THR A 198 -0.75 8.12 15.20
N ASP A 199 -0.22 8.92 14.29
CA ASP A 199 -0.58 10.34 14.21
C ASP A 199 -2.05 10.47 13.84
N SER A 200 -2.77 11.27 14.61
CA SER A 200 -4.19 11.57 14.45
C SER A 200 -4.44 13.08 14.43
N SER A 201 -3.38 13.89 14.33
CA SER A 201 -3.46 15.35 14.28
C SER A 201 -4.23 15.88 13.06
N TYR A 202 -4.34 15.08 12.01
CA TYR A 202 -5.12 15.37 10.79
C TYR A 202 -6.61 14.99 10.90
N MET A 203 -7.06 14.43 12.03
CA MET A 203 -8.44 13.97 12.17
C MET A 203 -9.44 15.14 12.14
N PRO A 204 -10.58 14.99 11.42
CA PRO A 204 -11.69 15.94 11.51
C PRO A 204 -12.19 16.03 12.95
N THR A 205 -12.27 17.24 13.47
CA THR A 205 -12.73 17.46 14.85
C THR A 205 -13.24 18.89 15.06
N CYS A 206 -13.94 19.07 16.17
CA CYS A 206 -14.41 20.34 16.71
C CYS A 206 -14.60 20.20 18.24
N ASP A 207 -14.87 21.30 18.95
CA ASP A 207 -14.88 21.32 20.42
C ASP A 207 -15.80 20.26 21.06
N TRP A 208 -17.02 20.08 20.53
CA TRP A 208 -17.97 19.11 21.10
C TRP A 208 -17.54 17.66 20.84
N MET A 209 -16.93 17.40 19.69
CA MET A 209 -16.45 16.07 19.31
C MET A 209 -15.24 15.69 20.18
N ASP A 210 -14.31 16.62 20.35
CA ASP A 210 -13.17 16.48 21.25
C ASP A 210 -13.61 16.19 22.69
N ALA A 211 -14.62 16.92 23.19
CA ALA A 211 -15.17 16.70 24.52
C ALA A 211 -15.79 15.29 24.67
N ALA A 212 -16.54 14.84 23.66
CA ALA A 212 -17.16 13.52 23.67
C ALA A 212 -16.13 12.38 23.65
N LEU A 213 -15.04 12.53 22.89
CA LEU A 213 -14.00 11.51 22.78
C LEU A 213 -13.12 11.41 24.05
N LYS A 214 -12.86 12.54 24.73
CA LYS A 214 -12.09 12.58 25.99
C LYS A 214 -12.85 12.05 27.21
N SER A 215 -14.17 11.91 27.11
CA SER A 215 -15.01 11.37 28.20
C SER A 215 -15.00 9.84 28.32
N ARG A 216 -14.13 9.14 27.58
CA ARG A 216 -13.98 7.67 27.55
C ARG A 216 -12.69 7.22 28.20
#